data_AF-A0A399CZY1-F1
#
_entry.id   AF-A0A399CZY1-F1
#
_cell.length_a   1.000
_cell.length_b   1.000
_cell.length_c   1.000
_cell.angle_alpha   90.00
_cell.angle_beta   90.00
_cell.angle_gamma   90.00
#
_symmetry.space_group_name_H-M   'P 1'
#
loop_
_entity.id
_entity.type
_entity.pdbx_description
1 polymer ?
#
loop_
_entity_poly.entity_id
_entity_poly.type
_entity_poly.pdbx_seq_one_letter_code
_entity_poly.pdbx_strand_id
1 'polypeptide(L)' 'MEKAYRFDDQRPVIGTTVYAFRTLNGLKRFARLQGSMGSQRFWEITGNIVSDDGSEDGIQIRVVFVKQVY' A
#
# COMPACT_ATOMS: atom_id res chain seq x y z
N MET A 1 -5.79 -11.28 -9.01
CA MET A 1 -5.85 -10.10 -8.12
C MET A 1 -4.49 -9.96 -7.49
N GLU A 2 -3.93 -8.77 -7.58
CA GLU A 2 -2.56 -8.48 -7.18
C GLU A 2 -2.51 -8.02 -5.73
N LYS A 3 -1.36 -8.25 -5.09
CA LYS A 3 -1.06 -7.75 -3.75
C LYS A 3 -0.22 -6.49 -3.84
N ALA A 4 -0.56 -5.51 -3.01
CA ALA A 4 0.19 -4.28 -2.82
C ALA A 4 0.16 -3.87 -1.35
N TYR A 5 0.98 -2.90 -0.98
CA TYR A 5 1.15 -2.49 0.42
C TYR A 5 1.06 -0.98 0.55
N ARG A 6 0.39 -0.49 1.57
CA ARG A 6 0.28 0.95 1.84
C ARG A 6 0.45 1.20 3.33
N PHE A 7 1.08 2.30 3.71
CA PHE A 7 0.98 2.81 5.07
C PHE A 7 0.03 4.00 5.04
N ASP A 8 -0.86 4.06 6.01
CA ASP A 8 -1.80 5.17 6.14
C ASP A 8 -2.36 5.21 7.55
N ASP A 9 -2.87 6.36 7.98
CA ASP A 9 -3.56 6.48 9.28
C ASP A 9 -4.92 5.75 9.25
N GLN A 10 -5.60 5.81 8.11
CA GLN A 10 -6.91 5.24 7.88
C GLN A 10 -6.86 3.92 7.11
N ARG A 11 -7.84 3.06 7.37
CA ARG A 11 -8.02 1.82 6.61
C ARG A 11 -8.45 2.17 5.18
N PRO A 12 -7.75 1.68 4.13
CA PRO A 12 -8.17 1.88 2.75
C PRO A 12 -9.61 1.39 2.49
N VAL A 13 -10.39 2.18 1.75
CA VAL A 13 -11.80 1.90 1.47
C VAL A 13 -11.92 0.94 0.29
N ILE A 14 -12.68 -0.14 0.46
CA ILE A 14 -12.97 -1.11 -0.61
C ILE A 14 -13.69 -0.41 -1.77
N GLY A 15 -13.30 -0.73 -3.00
CA GLY A 15 -13.85 -0.17 -4.23
C GLY A 15 -13.15 1.10 -4.73
N THR A 16 -12.31 1.72 -3.90
CA THR A 16 -11.51 2.92 -4.27
C THR A 16 -10.18 2.55 -4.91
N THR A 17 -9.59 3.49 -5.63
CA THR A 17 -8.24 3.36 -6.18
C THR A 17 -7.26 4.08 -5.26
N VAL A 18 -6.19 3.40 -4.87
CA VAL A 18 -5.16 3.94 -3.99
C VAL A 18 -3.77 3.70 -4.55
N TYR A 19 -2.84 4.59 -4.24
CA TYR A 19 -1.41 4.37 -4.46
C TYR A 19 -0.87 3.40 -3.42
N ALA A 20 -0.05 2.45 -3.88
CA ALA A 20 0.50 1.40 -3.06
C ALA A 20 1.88 0.97 -3.58
N PHE A 21 2.63 0.36 -2.68
CA PHE A 21 3.93 -0.23 -2.93
C PHE A 21 3.79 -1.65 -3.44
N ARG A 22 4.63 -2.05 -4.40
CA ARG A 22 4.64 -3.42 -4.92
C ARG A 22 5.06 -4.44 -3.89
N THR A 23 5.97 -4.06 -2.99
CA THR A 23 6.56 -4.98 -2.02
C THR A 23 6.50 -4.42 -0.60
N LEU A 24 6.37 -5.33 0.37
CA LEU A 24 6.44 -4.98 1.79
C LEU A 24 7.79 -4.38 2.17
N ASN A 25 8.86 -4.81 1.50
CA ASN A 25 10.21 -4.29 1.74
C ASN A 25 10.33 -2.83 1.28
N GLY A 26 9.80 -2.50 0.11
CA GLY A 26 9.74 -1.11 -0.39
C GLY A 26 8.96 -0.21 0.55
N LEU A 27 7.81 -0.69 1.02
CA LEU A 27 7.01 0.02 2.01
C LEU A 27 7.79 0.28 3.31
N LYS A 28 8.43 -0.75 3.88
CA LYS A 28 9.22 -0.64 5.12
C LYS A 28 10.41 0.29 4.96
N ARG A 29 11.11 0.23 3.82
CA ARG A 29 12.25 1.10 3.50
C ARG A 29 11.79 2.55 3.42
N PHE A 30 10.68 2.83 2.73
CA PHE A 30 10.11 4.17 2.65
C PHE A 30 9.64 4.69 4.01
N ALA A 31 8.91 3.88 4.78
CA ALA A 31 8.44 4.24 6.11
C ALA A 31 9.60 4.54 7.08
N ARG A 32 10.73 3.82 6.95
CA ARG A 32 11.97 4.10 7.70
C ARG A 32 12.57 5.45 7.31
N LEU A 33 12.61 5.78 6.02
CA LEU A 33 13.14 7.04 5.52
C LEU A 33 12.29 8.25 5.95
N GLN A 34 10.98 8.09 6.00
CA GLN A 34 10.05 9.14 6.44
C GLN A 34 10.00 9.34 7.96
N GLY A 35 10.66 8.48 8.75
CA GLY A 35 10.55 8.50 10.22
C GLY A 35 9.15 8.17 10.74
N SER A 36 8.27 7.60 9.91
CA SER A 36 6.83 7.42 10.20
C SER A 36 6.48 6.09 10.88
N MET A 37 7.47 5.32 11.35
CA MET A 37 7.25 4.01 11.99
C MET A 37 6.39 4.06 13.27
N GLY A 38 6.11 5.24 13.83
CA GLY A 38 5.36 5.39 15.10
C GLY A 38 3.89 5.80 14.97
N SER A 39 3.44 6.35 13.83
CA SER A 39 2.11 6.98 13.72
C SER A 39 1.22 6.43 12.61
N GLN A 40 1.75 5.56 11.75
CA GLN A 40 1.04 5.03 10.58
C GLN A 40 0.79 3.53 10.72
N ARG A 41 -0.36 3.09 10.21
CA ARG A 41 -0.71 1.66 10.15
C ARG A 41 -0.30 1.11 8.80
N PHE A 42 0.09 -0.16 8.77
CA PHE A 42 0.52 -0.82 7.54
C PHE A 42 -0.57 -1.75 7.06
N TRP A 43 -0.91 -1.62 5.78
CA TRP A 43 -2.03 -2.31 5.13
C TRP A 43 -1.52 -3.15 3.97
N GLU A 44 -1.86 -4.43 3.96
CA GLU A 44 -1.83 -5.29 2.76
C GLU A 44 -3.15 -5.10 2.01
N ILE A 45 -3.05 -4.76 0.75
CA ILE A 45 -4.17 -4.51 -0.16
C ILE A 45 -4.14 -5.58 -1.24
N THR A 46 -5.29 -6.21 -1.46
CA THR A 46 -5.50 -7.08 -2.62
C THR A 46 -6.51 -6.42 -3.54
N GLY A 47 -6.22 -6.40 -4.84
CA GLY A 47 -7.06 -5.70 -5.80
C GLY A 47 -6.67 -5.88 -7.26
N ASN A 48 -7.19 -5.01 -8.12
CA ASN A 48 -6.84 -4.97 -9.54
C ASN A 48 -5.93 -3.77 -9.80
N ILE A 49 -4.80 -3.99 -10.46
CA ILE A 49 -3.91 -2.90 -10.87
C ILE A 49 -4.65 -2.03 -11.89
N VAL A 50 -4.72 -0.73 -11.60
CA VAL A 50 -5.27 0.31 -12.48
C VAL A 50 -4.15 0.95 -13.30
N SER A 51 -3.00 1.18 -12.68
CA SER A 51 -1.80 1.73 -13.31
C SER A 51 -0.56 1.22 -12.58
N ASP A 52 0.53 1.06 -13.32
CA ASP A 52 1.81 0.60 -12.80
C ASP A 52 2.93 1.20 -13.67
N ASP A 53 3.76 2.05 -13.06
CA ASP A 53 4.89 2.69 -13.73
C ASP A 53 6.22 1.92 -13.58
N GLY A 54 6.21 0.76 -12.90
CA GLY A 54 7.38 -0.08 -12.68
C GLY A 54 8.23 0.29 -11.45
N SER A 55 7.95 1.41 -10.78
CA SER A 55 8.65 1.83 -9.56
C SER A 55 8.19 1.04 -8.32
N GLU A 56 8.84 1.26 -7.18
CA GLU A 56 8.49 0.57 -5.91
C GLU A 56 7.13 1.04 -5.35
N ASP A 57 6.75 2.30 -5.57
CA ASP A 57 5.57 2.98 -5.02
C ASP A 57 4.54 3.46 -6.06
N GLY A 58 4.82 3.26 -7.36
CA GLY A 58 3.97 3.73 -8.46
C GLY A 58 2.86 2.78 -8.89
N ILE A 59 2.41 1.88 -8.00
CA ILE A 59 1.23 1.05 -8.28
C ILE A 59 -0.02 1.79 -7.84
N GLN A 60 -0.97 1.95 -8.75
CA GLN A 60 -2.36 2.26 -8.41
C GLN A 60 -3.19 0.99 -8.43
N ILE A 61 -3.81 0.65 -7.31
CA ILE A 61 -4.60 -0.56 -7.15
C ILE A 61 -6.04 -0.21 -6.73
N ARG A 62 -7.01 -0.81 -7.42
CA ARG A 62 -8.42 -0.75 -7.01
C ARG A 62 -8.66 -1.78 -5.92
N VAL A 63 -8.94 -1.30 -4.72
CA VAL A 63 -9.03 -2.09 -3.49
C VAL A 63 -10.22 -3.06 -3.55
N VAL A 64 -9.96 -4.34 -3.34
CA VAL A 64 -10.99 -5.37 -3.18
C VAL A 64 -10.98 -5.92 -1.75
N PHE A 65 -9.79 -6.06 -1.17
CA PHE A 65 -9.60 -6.56 0.19
C PHE A 65 -8.45 -5.84 0.88
N VAL A 66 -8.57 -5.66 2.20
CA VAL A 66 -7.60 -4.91 3.02
C VAL A 66 -7.40 -5.63 4.35
N LYS A 67 -6.13 -5.82 4.73
CA LYS A 67 -5.70 -6.41 5.99
C LYS A 67 -4.61 -5.55 6.64
N GLN A 68 -4.74 -5.26 7.94
CA GLN A 68 -3.65 -4.63 8.69
C GLN A 68 -2.54 -5.66 8.93
N VAL A 69 -1.29 -5.27 8.68
CA VAL A 69 -0.11 -6.14 8.82
C VAL A 69 0.93 -5.60 9.81
N TYR A 70 0.81 -4.34 10.22
CA TYR A 70 1.62 -3.72 11.27
C TYR A 70 0.86 -2.54 11.90
#